data_AF-A0A2H1JDF6-F1
#
_entry.id   AF-A0A2H1JDF6-F1
#
_cell.length_a   1.000
_cell.length_b   1.000
_cell.length_c   1.000
_cell.angle_alpha   90.00
_cell.angle_beta   90.00
_cell.angle_gamma   90.00
#
_symmetry.space_group_name_H-M   'P 1'
#
loop_
_entity.id
_entity.type
_entity.pdbx_description
1 polymer ?
#
loop_
_entity_poly.entity_id
_entity_poly.type
_entity_poly.pdbx_seq_one_letter_code
_entity_poly.pdbx_strand_id
1 'polypeptide(L)'
;MTPPEEFRTAMRGYEKSEVDTRIGQLKKEIDSLRKALKDARSQVISADRAKLQVAGELSEAKQQLKKAANAQPETDGAPGTRIDHLLKIAESQARETLAQATADAETIRNKARADAAGQRARMRTESDDTLSGARSEAEAITSSAELRASETITAADKKAKETIASAEREAERLRSVATAEASDSRESLTRELATMSADAEEAAARVRSEAKTEADELRAAAQTEADELRKDAQEKADALLADAKSREDETRKTSEALELELATKKSDFEKAEKERFETSKAENDRLFKEAQERAEKAEADAKAATERAESTRNDAVEQADTIIADGKKRAQTLISEARATAEATIEESQAESRRNVQSAQSQVDLLTKQRKTIAAQLDQLRSMFANPGLLPTTDESKEPSPERVAAGAVPTEKIADEDELNALRAEAGIDAEADSDGDQDTDEMSVSETASGDAADAEAVVVDAETDDPAPEAADDAADQGSEDEAAEDDADESADSAKDGSTGKPGAPTLHGRPQANNRLR
;
A
#
# COMPACT_ATOMS: atom_id res chain seq x y z
N MET A 1 18.38 3.37 135.71
CA MET A 1 17.14 3.91 135.13
C MET A 1 16.47 2.77 134.40
N THR A 2 15.19 2.51 134.63
CA THR A 2 14.37 1.76 133.67
C THR A 2 14.17 2.62 132.41
N PRO A 3 14.06 2.03 131.22
CA PRO A 3 13.69 2.78 130.02
C PRO A 3 12.24 3.30 130.13
N PRO A 4 11.89 4.39 129.44
CA PRO A 4 10.50 4.80 129.31
C PRO A 4 9.76 3.80 128.42
N GLU A 5 8.70 3.19 128.96
CA GLU A 5 7.72 2.45 128.14
C GLU A 5 6.84 3.48 127.41
N GLU A 6 6.83 3.44 126.08
CA GLU A 6 6.03 4.35 125.26
C GLU A 6 4.59 3.83 125.12
N PHE A 7 3.61 4.59 125.61
CA PHE A 7 2.19 4.26 125.46
C PHE A 7 1.77 4.33 123.98
N ARG A 8 0.90 3.42 123.54
CA ARG A 8 0.39 3.45 122.16
C ARG A 8 -0.42 4.72 121.89
N THR A 9 -0.23 5.31 120.71
CA THR A 9 -0.93 6.52 120.27
C THR A 9 -2.15 6.17 119.41
N ALA A 10 -3.34 6.52 119.92
CA ALA A 10 -4.58 6.51 119.17
C ALA A 10 -4.82 7.88 118.51
N MET A 11 -5.88 7.97 117.67
CA MET A 11 -6.31 9.18 116.92
C MET A 11 -6.50 10.47 117.75
N ARG A 12 -6.47 10.40 119.09
CA ARG A 12 -6.66 11.54 120.00
C ARG A 12 -5.66 11.56 121.17
N GLY A 13 -4.48 10.99 120.98
CA GLY A 13 -3.43 10.88 122.00
C GLY A 13 -3.27 9.44 122.51
N TYR A 14 -2.58 9.27 123.64
CA TYR A 14 -2.25 7.95 124.20
C TYR A 14 -3.48 7.10 124.55
N GLU A 15 -3.36 5.79 124.42
CA GLU A 15 -4.45 4.86 124.71
C GLU A 15 -4.80 4.87 126.20
N LYS A 16 -6.03 5.29 126.51
CA LYS A 16 -6.49 5.50 127.89
C LYS A 16 -6.40 4.21 128.74
N SER A 17 -6.67 3.05 128.14
CA SER A 17 -6.62 1.73 128.79
C SER A 17 -5.24 1.40 129.35
N GLU A 18 -4.20 1.60 128.53
CA GLU A 18 -2.80 1.39 128.91
C GLU A 18 -2.38 2.41 129.98
N VAL A 19 -2.75 3.69 129.80
CA VAL A 19 -2.42 4.78 130.73
C VAL A 19 -3.06 4.59 132.11
N ASP A 20 -4.37 4.32 132.19
CA ASP A 20 -5.06 4.08 133.47
C ASP A 20 -4.51 2.84 134.18
N THR A 21 -4.11 1.81 133.43
CA THR A 21 -3.47 0.60 133.97
C THR A 21 -2.09 0.91 134.56
N ARG A 22 -1.24 1.65 133.84
CA ARG A 22 0.10 2.04 134.33
C ARG A 22 0.02 2.99 135.53
N ILE A 23 -0.92 3.93 135.54
CA ILE A 23 -1.24 4.77 136.71
C ILE A 23 -1.68 3.89 137.90
N GLY A 24 -2.44 2.83 137.66
CA GLY A 24 -2.85 1.86 138.67
C GLY A 24 -1.68 1.06 139.26
N GLN A 25 -0.69 0.68 138.45
CA GLN A 25 0.55 0.04 138.90
C GLN A 25 1.42 1.01 139.71
N LEU A 26 1.73 2.20 139.18
CA LEU A 26 2.56 3.21 139.83
C LEU A 26 2.01 3.63 141.20
N LYS A 27 0.68 3.70 141.38
CA LYS A 27 0.05 3.92 142.69
C LYS A 27 0.38 2.81 143.69
N LYS A 28 0.27 1.53 143.28
CA LYS A 28 0.63 0.37 144.11
C LYS A 28 2.12 0.35 144.47
N GLU A 29 2.99 0.66 143.49
CA GLU A 29 4.44 0.80 143.70
C GLU A 29 4.71 1.88 144.77
N ILE A 30 4.17 3.09 144.60
CA ILE A 30 4.33 4.22 145.54
C ILE A 30 3.85 3.87 146.95
N ASP A 31 2.70 3.22 147.11
CA ASP A 31 2.18 2.86 148.42
C ASP A 31 2.96 1.71 149.09
N SER A 32 3.53 0.79 148.30
CA SER A 32 4.48 -0.22 148.81
C SER A 32 5.79 0.42 149.31
N LEU A 33 6.32 1.41 148.58
CA LEU A 33 7.51 2.16 148.95
C LEU A 33 7.25 3.04 150.19
N ARG A 34 6.08 3.66 150.30
CA ARG A 34 5.65 4.40 151.50
C ARG A 34 5.57 3.49 152.72
N LYS A 35 5.07 2.26 152.57
CA LYS A 35 5.06 1.27 153.65
C LYS A 35 6.48 0.87 154.05
N ALA A 36 7.33 0.49 153.10
CA ALA A 36 8.73 0.15 153.37
C ALA A 36 9.50 1.30 154.06
N LEU A 37 9.27 2.55 153.65
CA LEU A 37 9.83 3.75 154.28
C LEU A 37 9.34 3.93 155.73
N LYS A 38 8.05 3.68 156.00
CA LYS A 38 7.48 3.74 157.36
C LYS A 38 8.09 2.66 158.26
N ASP A 39 8.22 1.44 157.74
CA ASP A 39 8.76 0.30 158.47
C ASP A 39 10.27 0.48 158.73
N ALA A 40 11.04 0.99 157.76
CA ALA A 40 12.44 1.37 157.98
C ALA A 40 12.61 2.50 159.01
N ARG A 41 11.74 3.53 158.98
CA ARG A 41 11.74 4.59 160.00
C ARG A 41 11.42 4.07 161.40
N SER A 42 10.51 3.11 161.54
CA SER A 42 10.22 2.51 162.85
C SER A 42 11.38 1.67 163.38
N GLN A 43 12.12 0.98 162.50
CA GLN A 43 13.36 0.29 162.85
C GLN A 43 14.44 1.28 163.34
N VAL A 44 14.67 2.39 162.65
CA VAL A 44 15.61 3.44 163.11
C VAL A 44 15.22 3.97 164.49
N ILE A 45 13.95 4.31 164.70
CA ILE A 45 13.44 4.77 166.01
C ILE A 45 13.64 3.71 167.11
N SER A 46 13.53 2.41 166.79
CA SER A 46 13.81 1.34 167.75
C SER A 46 15.30 1.22 168.08
N ALA A 47 16.18 1.38 167.09
CA ALA A 47 17.63 1.37 167.27
C ALA A 47 18.13 2.59 168.06
N ASP A 48 17.58 3.79 167.81
CA ASP A 48 17.89 4.99 168.59
C ASP A 48 17.41 4.88 170.04
N ARG A 49 16.27 4.24 170.29
CA ARG A 49 15.83 3.92 171.68
C ARG A 49 16.78 2.95 172.36
N ALA A 50 17.15 1.84 171.71
CA ALA A 50 18.11 0.89 172.27
C ALA A 50 19.47 1.56 172.56
N LYS A 51 19.95 2.41 171.64
CA LYS A 51 21.17 3.22 171.82
C LYS A 51 21.07 4.20 172.99
N LEU A 52 19.91 4.83 173.19
CA LEU A 52 19.67 5.71 174.35
C LEU A 52 19.55 4.92 175.67
N GLN A 53 18.99 3.72 175.66
CA GLN A 53 18.96 2.82 176.83
C GLN A 53 20.38 2.39 177.22
N VAL A 54 21.17 1.87 176.28
CA VAL A 54 22.58 1.51 176.51
C VAL A 54 23.41 2.72 176.94
N ALA A 55 23.16 3.92 176.40
CA ALA A 55 23.82 5.14 176.86
C ALA A 55 23.39 5.56 178.29
N GLY A 56 22.14 5.30 178.66
CA GLY A 56 21.61 5.46 180.02
C GLY A 56 22.27 4.50 181.00
N GLU A 57 22.25 3.20 180.71
CA GLU A 57 22.91 2.13 181.49
C GLU A 57 24.41 2.42 181.66
N LEU A 58 25.10 2.84 180.60
CA LEU A 58 26.51 3.24 180.65
C LEU A 58 26.74 4.53 181.48
N SER A 59 25.76 5.43 181.54
CA SER A 59 25.79 6.62 182.40
C SER A 59 25.54 6.26 183.86
N GLU A 60 24.61 5.35 184.13
CA GLU A 60 24.33 4.83 185.47
C GLU A 60 25.52 4.02 186.00
N ALA A 61 26.12 3.14 185.21
CA ALA A 61 27.35 2.43 185.55
C ALA A 61 28.50 3.41 185.87
N LYS A 62 28.67 4.48 185.07
CA LYS A 62 29.63 5.56 185.36
C LYS A 62 29.28 6.33 186.64
N GLN A 63 28.01 6.58 186.94
CA GLN A 63 27.60 7.19 188.21
C GLN A 63 27.80 6.26 189.40
N GLN A 64 27.54 4.96 189.28
CA GLN A 64 27.81 3.97 190.33
C GLN A 64 29.31 3.91 190.62
N LEU A 65 30.14 3.85 189.57
CA LEU A 65 31.61 3.90 189.68
C LEU A 65 32.08 5.20 190.34
N LYS A 66 31.52 6.37 189.95
CA LYS A 66 31.83 7.66 190.59
C LYS A 66 31.32 7.78 192.04
N LYS A 67 30.17 7.18 192.38
CA LYS A 67 29.66 7.10 193.77
C LYS A 67 30.56 6.21 194.62
N ALA A 68 31.00 5.06 194.09
CA ALA A 68 31.96 4.18 194.74
C ALA A 68 33.35 4.83 194.92
N ALA A 69 33.76 5.71 194.01
CA ALA A 69 35.00 6.49 194.12
C ALA A 69 34.91 7.70 195.06
N ASN A 70 33.71 8.26 195.27
CA ASN A 70 33.49 9.47 196.08
C ASN A 70 32.94 9.20 197.50
N ALA A 71 32.65 7.94 197.85
CA ALA A 71 32.30 7.58 199.22
C ALA A 71 33.51 7.81 200.15
N GLN A 72 33.30 8.50 201.27
CA GLN A 72 34.37 8.82 202.23
C GLN A 72 34.85 7.57 203.01
N PRO A 73 36.10 7.59 203.52
CA PRO A 73 36.83 6.36 203.80
C PRO A 73 36.62 5.81 205.22
N GLU A 74 35.66 4.91 205.39
CA GLU A 74 35.47 4.12 206.62
C GLU A 74 35.18 2.65 206.30
N THR A 75 36.24 1.87 206.01
CA THR A 75 36.37 0.40 206.22
C THR A 75 37.68 -0.12 205.62
N ASP A 76 38.41 -0.96 206.36
CA ASP A 76 39.70 -1.49 205.93
C ASP A 76 39.59 -2.44 204.72
N GLY A 77 40.26 -2.07 203.62
CA GLY A 77 40.43 -2.91 202.44
C GLY A 77 41.40 -2.27 201.45
N ALA A 78 42.51 -2.95 201.15
CA ALA A 78 43.56 -2.40 200.30
C ALA A 78 43.02 -2.02 198.90
N PRO A 79 43.18 -0.77 198.42
CA PRO A 79 42.40 -0.23 197.31
C PRO A 79 42.60 -0.97 195.97
N GLY A 80 43.74 -1.61 195.76
CA GLY A 80 44.03 -2.37 194.54
C GLY A 80 43.05 -3.51 194.27
N THR A 81 42.68 -4.30 195.28
CA THR A 81 41.88 -5.53 195.06
C THR A 81 40.45 -5.25 194.58
N ARG A 82 39.85 -4.13 195.03
CA ARG A 82 38.53 -3.68 194.53
C ARG A 82 38.65 -3.08 193.12
N ILE A 83 39.75 -2.40 192.80
CA ILE A 83 40.03 -1.89 191.45
C ILE A 83 40.23 -3.06 190.47
N ASP A 84 41.02 -4.07 190.81
CA ASP A 84 41.22 -5.28 190.00
C ASP A 84 39.91 -6.05 189.77
N HIS A 85 39.05 -6.17 190.80
CA HIS A 85 37.76 -6.83 190.64
C HIS A 85 36.82 -6.04 189.72
N LEU A 86 36.78 -4.71 189.83
CA LEU A 86 35.98 -3.84 188.95
C LEU A 86 36.53 -3.82 187.52
N LEU A 87 37.85 -3.81 187.33
CA LEU A 87 38.50 -3.96 186.03
C LEU A 87 38.15 -5.30 185.40
N LYS A 88 38.16 -6.40 186.17
CA LYS A 88 37.81 -7.74 185.68
C LYS A 88 36.34 -7.88 185.32
N ILE A 89 35.43 -7.24 186.08
CA ILE A 89 34.00 -7.15 185.72
C ILE A 89 33.86 -6.34 184.42
N ALA A 90 34.43 -5.14 184.34
CA ALA A 90 34.37 -4.28 183.17
C ALA A 90 35.00 -4.94 181.92
N GLU A 91 36.08 -5.72 182.08
CA GLU A 91 36.68 -6.49 181.00
C GLU A 91 35.77 -7.64 180.56
N SER A 92 35.16 -8.39 181.50
CA SER A 92 34.18 -9.43 181.13
C SER A 92 32.98 -8.84 180.38
N GLN A 93 32.46 -7.71 180.84
CA GLN A 93 31.34 -7.00 180.20
C GLN A 93 31.73 -6.41 178.84
N ALA A 94 32.97 -5.92 178.68
CA ALA A 94 33.50 -5.47 177.40
C ALA A 94 33.70 -6.62 176.40
N ARG A 95 34.16 -7.80 176.88
CA ARG A 95 34.28 -9.02 176.07
C ARG A 95 32.91 -9.57 175.68
N GLU A 96 31.93 -9.54 176.60
CA GLU A 96 30.55 -9.98 176.36
C GLU A 96 29.82 -9.05 175.37
N THR A 97 29.86 -7.74 175.58
CA THR A 97 29.26 -6.76 174.64
C THR A 97 29.96 -6.77 173.28
N LEU A 98 31.27 -7.01 173.20
CA LEU A 98 31.96 -7.21 171.93
C LEU A 98 31.54 -8.52 171.25
N ALA A 99 31.42 -9.63 172.00
CA ALA A 99 30.94 -10.90 171.48
C ALA A 99 29.50 -10.78 170.92
N GLN A 100 28.61 -10.13 171.68
CA GLN A 100 27.24 -9.81 171.25
C GLN A 100 27.26 -8.95 169.98
N ALA A 101 28.00 -7.84 169.97
CA ALA A 101 28.10 -6.96 168.80
C ALA A 101 28.68 -7.67 167.56
N THR A 102 29.60 -8.63 167.73
CA THR A 102 30.07 -9.47 166.62
C THR A 102 29.01 -10.46 166.14
N ALA A 103 28.27 -11.11 167.05
CA ALA A 103 27.17 -12.02 166.69
C ALA A 103 26.02 -11.29 165.99
N ASP A 104 25.67 -10.08 166.43
CA ASP A 104 24.70 -9.20 165.78
C ASP A 104 25.20 -8.76 164.39
N ALA A 105 26.48 -8.36 164.28
CA ALA A 105 27.08 -7.99 162.99
C ALA A 105 27.14 -9.17 162.00
N GLU A 106 27.42 -10.39 162.47
CA GLU A 106 27.36 -11.59 161.64
C GLU A 106 25.92 -11.95 161.24
N THR A 107 24.96 -11.83 162.16
CA THR A 107 23.54 -12.02 161.88
C THR A 107 23.04 -11.03 160.82
N ILE A 108 23.40 -9.75 160.95
CA ILE A 108 23.09 -8.70 159.96
C ILE A 108 23.77 -8.99 158.61
N ARG A 109 25.04 -9.39 158.60
CA ARG A 109 25.76 -9.78 157.36
C ARG A 109 25.14 -10.98 156.67
N ASN A 110 24.77 -12.01 157.44
CA ASN A 110 24.18 -13.24 156.88
C ASN A 110 22.76 -12.99 156.39
N LYS A 111 21.97 -12.18 157.10
CA LYS A 111 20.67 -11.68 156.62
C LYS A 111 20.82 -10.87 155.32
N ALA A 112 21.70 -9.87 155.28
CA ALA A 112 21.93 -9.06 154.09
C ALA A 112 22.44 -9.88 152.88
N ARG A 113 23.25 -10.92 153.13
CA ARG A 113 23.66 -11.90 152.11
C ARG A 113 22.48 -12.73 151.61
N ALA A 114 21.62 -13.21 152.50
CA ALA A 114 20.42 -13.97 152.14
C ALA A 114 19.40 -13.12 151.37
N ASP A 115 19.13 -11.90 151.83
CA ASP A 115 18.25 -10.94 151.15
C ASP A 115 18.78 -10.60 149.75
N ALA A 116 20.09 -10.33 149.61
CA ALA A 116 20.72 -10.05 148.32
C ALA A 116 20.88 -11.30 147.41
N ALA A 117 20.86 -12.52 147.97
CA ALA A 117 20.79 -13.75 147.19
C ALA A 117 19.36 -13.99 146.68
N GLY A 118 18.36 -13.81 147.56
CA GLY A 118 16.94 -13.90 147.21
C GLY A 118 16.52 -12.86 146.17
N GLN A 119 17.01 -11.61 146.27
CA GLN A 119 16.79 -10.60 145.24
C GLN A 119 17.41 -11.00 143.90
N ARG A 120 18.67 -11.47 143.87
CA ARG A 120 19.30 -11.94 142.62
C ARG A 120 18.61 -13.15 142.02
N ALA A 121 18.07 -14.05 142.85
CA ALA A 121 17.28 -15.19 142.37
C ALA A 121 15.98 -14.70 141.70
N ARG A 122 15.22 -13.82 142.35
CA ARG A 122 13.99 -13.22 141.78
C ARG A 122 14.26 -12.47 140.48
N MET A 123 15.27 -11.59 140.46
CA MET A 123 15.63 -10.84 139.25
C MET A 123 16.05 -11.76 138.10
N ARG A 124 16.68 -12.92 138.38
CA ARG A 124 17.00 -13.92 137.36
C ARG A 124 15.73 -14.57 136.82
N THR A 125 14.88 -15.13 137.69
CA THR A 125 13.59 -15.72 137.27
C THR A 125 12.76 -14.72 136.45
N GLU A 126 12.64 -13.47 136.90
CA GLU A 126 11.94 -12.41 136.16
C GLU A 126 12.60 -12.07 134.80
N SER A 127 13.93 -12.15 134.70
CA SER A 127 14.65 -12.00 133.42
C SER A 127 14.49 -13.22 132.50
N ASP A 128 14.51 -14.42 133.06
CA ASP A 128 14.36 -15.68 132.32
C ASP A 128 12.91 -15.84 131.82
N ASP A 129 11.92 -15.48 132.63
CA ASP A 129 10.49 -15.44 132.29
C ASP A 129 10.21 -14.41 131.19
N THR A 130 10.75 -13.19 131.30
CA THR A 130 10.57 -12.15 130.27
C THR A 130 11.30 -12.49 128.96
N LEU A 131 12.50 -13.09 129.02
CA LEU A 131 13.18 -13.61 127.82
C LEU A 131 12.44 -14.80 127.19
N SER A 132 11.81 -15.66 128.00
CA SER A 132 10.98 -16.76 127.52
C SER A 132 9.70 -16.25 126.84
N GLY A 133 9.01 -15.29 127.46
CA GLY A 133 7.85 -14.62 126.89
C GLY A 133 8.16 -13.92 125.58
N ALA A 134 9.22 -13.12 125.52
CA ALA A 134 9.64 -12.40 124.32
C ALA A 134 10.06 -13.34 123.17
N ARG A 135 10.65 -14.51 123.47
CA ARG A 135 10.93 -15.55 122.46
C ARG A 135 9.65 -16.18 121.92
N SER A 136 8.74 -16.59 122.81
CA SER A 136 7.45 -17.17 122.43
C SER A 136 6.59 -16.20 121.61
N GLU A 137 6.57 -14.91 121.96
CA GLU A 137 5.91 -13.87 121.18
C GLU A 137 6.58 -13.66 119.81
N ALA A 138 7.92 -13.63 119.75
CA ALA A 138 8.64 -13.53 118.48
C ALA A 138 8.37 -14.75 117.56
N GLU A 139 8.39 -15.97 118.08
CA GLU A 139 8.09 -17.21 117.36
C GLU A 139 6.63 -17.25 116.87
N ALA A 140 5.68 -16.77 117.67
CA ALA A 140 4.28 -16.62 117.26
C ALA A 140 4.11 -15.56 116.17
N ILE A 141 4.85 -14.44 116.25
CA ILE A 141 4.86 -13.40 115.22
C ILE A 141 5.44 -13.95 113.91
N THR A 142 6.61 -14.58 113.92
CA THR A 142 7.23 -15.13 112.70
C THR A 142 6.37 -16.22 112.07
N SER A 143 5.89 -17.19 112.85
CA SER A 143 5.00 -18.24 112.34
C SER A 143 3.70 -17.67 111.73
N SER A 144 3.11 -16.63 112.35
CA SER A 144 1.93 -15.97 111.78
C SER A 144 2.25 -15.12 110.54
N ALA A 145 3.48 -14.61 110.41
CA ALA A 145 3.92 -13.87 109.22
C ALA A 145 4.21 -14.83 108.05
N GLU A 146 4.88 -15.95 108.32
CA GLU A 146 5.14 -17.03 107.37
C GLU A 146 3.84 -17.64 106.82
N LEU A 147 2.85 -17.89 107.70
CA LEU A 147 1.53 -18.37 107.27
C LEU A 147 0.88 -17.38 106.29
N ARG A 148 0.76 -16.10 106.67
CA ARG A 148 0.16 -15.06 105.80
C ARG A 148 0.95 -14.86 104.50
N ALA A 149 2.28 -15.01 104.52
CA ALA A 149 3.10 -15.00 103.32
C ALA A 149 2.79 -16.20 102.40
N SER A 150 2.67 -17.41 102.96
CA SER A 150 2.31 -18.60 102.18
C SER A 150 0.90 -18.53 101.60
N GLU A 151 -0.08 -17.98 102.35
CA GLU A 151 -1.45 -17.76 101.90
C GLU A 151 -1.52 -16.73 100.77
N THR A 152 -0.82 -15.60 100.91
CA THR A 152 -0.80 -14.54 99.88
C THR A 152 -0.06 -14.96 98.61
N ILE A 153 1.04 -15.72 98.72
CA ILE A 153 1.71 -16.36 97.57
C ILE A 153 0.75 -17.34 96.89
N THR A 154 0.13 -18.25 97.64
CA THR A 154 -0.81 -19.26 97.09
C THR A 154 -2.01 -18.60 96.39
N ALA A 155 -2.54 -17.52 96.96
CA ALA A 155 -3.64 -16.75 96.36
C ALA A 155 -3.20 -16.00 95.09
N ALA A 156 -1.98 -15.43 95.07
CA ALA A 156 -1.42 -14.80 93.88
C ALA A 156 -1.16 -15.83 92.75
N ASP A 157 -0.58 -16.97 93.08
CA ASP A 157 -0.33 -18.09 92.18
C ASP A 157 -1.62 -18.62 91.55
N LYS A 158 -2.65 -18.83 92.37
CA LYS A 158 -3.98 -19.26 91.90
C LYS A 158 -4.57 -18.21 90.95
N LYS A 159 -4.56 -16.93 91.33
CA LYS A 159 -5.08 -15.83 90.51
C LYS A 159 -4.31 -15.71 89.18
N ALA A 160 -2.99 -15.87 89.19
CA ALA A 160 -2.16 -15.86 87.99
C ALA A 160 -2.57 -16.99 87.02
N LYS A 161 -2.68 -18.23 87.55
CA LYS A 161 -3.14 -19.40 86.79
C LYS A 161 -4.57 -19.21 86.23
N GLU A 162 -5.48 -18.62 87.01
CA GLU A 162 -6.84 -18.28 86.55
C GLU A 162 -6.83 -17.22 85.44
N THR A 163 -5.98 -16.18 85.53
CA THR A 163 -5.85 -15.18 84.46
C THR A 163 -5.22 -15.73 83.18
N ILE A 164 -4.19 -16.59 83.30
CA ILE A 164 -3.55 -17.26 82.15
C ILE A 164 -4.57 -18.17 81.46
N ALA A 165 -5.21 -19.08 82.21
CA ALA A 165 -6.23 -19.97 81.67
C ALA A 165 -7.47 -19.25 81.13
N SER A 166 -7.72 -17.99 81.53
CA SER A 166 -8.75 -17.14 80.90
C SER A 166 -8.26 -16.51 79.60
N ALA A 167 -7.02 -16.02 79.56
CA ALA A 167 -6.43 -15.44 78.36
C ALA A 167 -6.20 -16.50 77.26
N GLU A 168 -5.81 -17.72 77.62
CA GLU A 168 -5.65 -18.84 76.68
C GLU A 168 -6.99 -19.23 76.04
N ARG A 169 -8.06 -19.36 76.82
CA ARG A 169 -9.41 -19.64 76.30
C ARG A 169 -9.93 -18.53 75.40
N GLU A 170 -9.67 -17.27 75.73
CA GLU A 170 -10.07 -16.13 74.89
C GLU A 170 -9.23 -16.03 73.62
N ALA A 171 -7.93 -16.29 73.68
CA ALA A 171 -7.07 -16.35 72.50
C ALA A 171 -7.48 -17.48 71.55
N GLU A 172 -7.85 -18.65 72.09
CA GLU A 172 -8.32 -19.77 71.27
C GLU A 172 -9.73 -19.51 70.68
N ARG A 173 -10.63 -18.86 71.44
CA ARG A 173 -11.91 -18.38 70.92
C ARG A 173 -11.71 -17.39 69.77
N LEU A 174 -10.79 -16.43 69.92
CA LEU A 174 -10.47 -15.43 68.89
C LEU A 174 -9.84 -16.08 67.65
N ARG A 175 -8.95 -17.06 67.82
CA ARG A 175 -8.41 -17.86 66.70
C ARG A 175 -9.51 -18.61 65.97
N SER A 176 -10.36 -19.33 66.69
CA SER A 176 -11.46 -20.11 66.13
C SER A 176 -12.42 -19.23 65.31
N VAL A 177 -12.81 -18.06 65.84
CA VAL A 177 -13.61 -17.06 65.11
C VAL A 177 -12.87 -16.56 63.87
N ALA A 178 -11.61 -16.12 63.98
CA ALA A 178 -10.85 -15.64 62.85
C ALA A 178 -10.63 -16.70 61.75
N THR A 179 -10.49 -17.99 62.12
CA THR A 179 -10.42 -19.09 61.14
C THR A 179 -11.76 -19.38 60.47
N ALA A 180 -12.88 -19.22 61.18
CA ALA A 180 -14.22 -19.35 60.60
C ALA A 180 -14.50 -18.18 59.64
N GLU A 181 -14.33 -16.94 60.09
CA GLU A 181 -14.50 -15.73 59.27
C GLU A 181 -13.63 -15.75 58.01
N ALA A 182 -12.37 -16.24 58.11
CA ALA A 182 -11.49 -16.41 56.95
C ALA A 182 -11.92 -17.55 56.02
N SER A 183 -12.56 -18.60 56.53
CA SER A 183 -13.14 -19.69 55.72
C SER A 183 -14.40 -19.22 54.99
N ASP A 184 -15.33 -18.58 55.70
CA ASP A 184 -16.58 -18.06 55.14
C ASP A 184 -16.31 -16.99 54.07
N SER A 185 -15.34 -16.09 54.33
CA SER A 185 -14.90 -15.09 53.35
C SER A 185 -14.28 -15.71 52.10
N ARG A 186 -13.49 -16.78 52.26
CA ARG A 186 -12.94 -17.53 51.12
C ARG A 186 -14.04 -18.22 50.32
N GLU A 187 -15.00 -18.86 50.98
CA GLU A 187 -16.10 -19.54 50.28
C GLU A 187 -17.02 -18.56 49.54
N SER A 188 -17.29 -17.37 50.12
CA SER A 188 -18.00 -16.29 49.42
C SER A 188 -17.24 -15.86 48.17
N LEU A 189 -15.94 -15.54 48.30
CA LEU A 189 -15.11 -15.14 47.16
C LEU A 189 -14.99 -16.25 46.10
N THR A 190 -14.94 -17.53 46.47
CA THR A 190 -14.95 -18.64 45.51
C THR A 190 -16.29 -18.74 44.77
N ARG A 191 -17.42 -18.53 45.43
CA ARG A 191 -18.76 -18.51 44.79
C ARG A 191 -18.93 -17.29 43.88
N GLU A 192 -18.45 -16.12 44.32
CA GLU A 192 -18.46 -14.88 43.55
C GLU A 192 -17.59 -15.01 42.29
N LEU A 193 -16.36 -15.51 42.41
CA LEU A 193 -15.47 -15.78 41.28
C LEU A 193 -16.06 -16.80 40.31
N ALA A 194 -16.63 -17.91 40.81
CA ALA A 194 -17.29 -18.90 39.96
C ALA A 194 -18.48 -18.31 39.19
N THR A 195 -19.22 -17.38 39.80
CA THR A 195 -20.32 -16.65 39.13
C THR A 195 -19.76 -15.71 38.06
N MET A 196 -18.75 -14.91 38.38
CA MET A 196 -18.11 -14.00 37.41
C MET A 196 -17.47 -14.74 36.22
N SER A 197 -16.88 -15.92 36.47
CA SER A 197 -16.37 -16.79 35.40
C SER A 197 -17.50 -17.31 34.50
N ALA A 198 -18.60 -17.78 35.06
CA ALA A 198 -19.76 -18.23 34.28
C ALA A 198 -20.39 -17.09 33.45
N ASP A 199 -20.57 -15.90 34.04
CA ASP A 199 -21.07 -14.71 33.36
C ASP A 199 -20.14 -14.28 32.20
N ALA A 200 -18.82 -14.37 32.41
CA ALA A 200 -17.81 -14.06 31.38
C ALA A 200 -17.76 -15.12 30.26
N GLU A 201 -17.90 -16.40 30.60
CA GLU A 201 -17.99 -17.49 29.62
C GLU A 201 -19.28 -17.40 28.78
N GLU A 202 -20.42 -17.07 29.38
CA GLU A 202 -21.68 -16.84 28.65
C GLU A 202 -21.55 -15.61 27.74
N ALA A 203 -21.00 -14.49 28.24
CA ALA A 203 -20.77 -13.30 27.42
C ALA A 203 -19.82 -13.58 26.25
N ALA A 204 -18.73 -14.34 26.47
CA ALA A 204 -17.81 -14.74 25.42
C ALA A 204 -18.41 -15.77 24.45
N ALA A 205 -19.34 -16.63 24.89
CA ALA A 205 -20.10 -17.51 24.01
C ALA A 205 -21.09 -16.73 23.14
N ARG A 206 -21.83 -15.78 23.74
CA ARG A 206 -22.77 -14.89 23.04
C ARG A 206 -22.07 -14.06 21.96
N VAL A 207 -21.00 -13.34 22.30
CA VAL A 207 -20.24 -12.52 21.32
C VAL A 207 -19.66 -13.38 20.19
N ARG A 208 -19.20 -14.61 20.46
CA ARG A 208 -18.75 -15.55 19.40
C ARG A 208 -19.91 -16.02 18.51
N SER A 209 -21.12 -16.17 19.04
CA SER A 209 -22.30 -16.55 18.27
C SER A 209 -22.85 -15.38 17.44
N GLU A 210 -22.82 -14.16 17.98
CA GLU A 210 -23.21 -12.92 17.30
C GLU A 210 -22.24 -12.66 16.13
N ALA A 211 -20.93 -12.57 16.40
CA ALA A 211 -19.92 -12.35 15.37
C ALA A 211 -19.86 -13.46 14.31
N LYS A 212 -20.22 -14.70 14.64
CA LYS A 212 -20.36 -15.77 13.63
C LYS A 212 -21.57 -15.51 12.73
N THR A 213 -22.73 -15.16 13.31
CA THR A 213 -23.95 -14.86 12.55
C THR A 213 -23.70 -13.70 11.60
N GLU A 214 -23.11 -12.60 12.10
CA GLU A 214 -22.73 -11.44 11.27
C GLU A 214 -21.76 -11.83 10.14
N ALA A 215 -20.74 -12.66 10.42
CA ALA A 215 -19.80 -13.11 9.39
C ALA A 215 -20.44 -14.01 8.32
N ASP A 216 -21.40 -14.87 8.70
CA ASP A 216 -22.12 -15.74 7.77
C ASP A 216 -23.19 -14.96 6.96
N GLU A 217 -23.84 -13.94 7.55
CA GLU A 217 -24.71 -13.00 6.86
C GLU A 217 -23.94 -12.13 5.85
N LEU A 218 -22.78 -11.57 6.23
CA LEU A 218 -21.91 -10.80 5.34
C LEU A 218 -21.41 -11.64 4.17
N ARG A 219 -21.08 -12.92 4.39
CA ARG A 219 -20.73 -13.87 3.31
C ARG A 219 -21.90 -14.09 2.35
N ALA A 220 -23.11 -14.31 2.88
CA ALA A 220 -24.30 -14.52 2.06
C ALA A 220 -24.65 -13.28 1.22
N ALA A 221 -24.54 -12.08 1.80
CA ALA A 221 -24.72 -10.82 1.10
C ALA A 221 -23.68 -10.63 -0.01
N ALA A 222 -22.39 -10.77 0.30
CA ALA A 222 -21.31 -10.61 -0.67
C ALA A 222 -21.35 -11.67 -1.79
N GLN A 223 -21.79 -12.89 -1.51
CA GLN A 223 -22.00 -13.90 -2.55
C GLN A 223 -23.20 -13.53 -3.45
N THR A 224 -24.30 -13.04 -2.87
CA THR A 224 -25.48 -12.59 -3.64
C THR A 224 -25.10 -11.44 -4.57
N GLU A 225 -24.40 -10.42 -4.07
CA GLU A 225 -23.88 -9.30 -4.87
C GLU A 225 -22.92 -9.78 -5.98
N ALA A 226 -22.02 -10.73 -5.68
CA ALA A 226 -21.12 -11.30 -6.69
C ALA A 226 -21.85 -12.09 -7.79
N ASP A 227 -22.91 -12.83 -7.45
CA ASP A 227 -23.72 -13.58 -8.42
C ASP A 227 -24.66 -12.66 -9.23
N GLU A 228 -25.18 -11.58 -8.63
CA GLU A 228 -25.87 -10.50 -9.35
C GLU A 228 -24.92 -9.80 -10.33
N LEU A 229 -23.72 -9.38 -9.89
CA LEU A 229 -22.71 -8.74 -10.75
C LEU A 229 -22.25 -9.66 -11.91
N ARG A 230 -22.11 -10.96 -11.67
CA ARG A 230 -21.84 -11.97 -12.72
C ARG A 230 -22.96 -12.03 -13.75
N LYS A 231 -24.21 -12.10 -13.30
CA LYS A 231 -25.40 -12.10 -14.16
C LYS A 231 -25.48 -10.82 -14.98
N ASP A 232 -25.28 -9.67 -14.35
CA ASP A 232 -25.29 -8.35 -14.99
C ASP A 232 -24.18 -8.21 -16.05
N ALA A 233 -22.98 -8.74 -15.76
CA ALA A 233 -21.87 -8.77 -16.71
C ALA A 233 -22.14 -9.71 -17.88
N GLN A 234 -22.76 -10.87 -17.65
CA GLN A 234 -23.12 -11.81 -18.70
C GLN A 234 -24.25 -11.27 -19.59
N GLU A 235 -25.31 -10.67 -19.04
CA GLU A 235 -26.38 -10.05 -19.82
C GLU A 235 -25.84 -8.90 -20.70
N LYS A 236 -24.85 -8.13 -20.22
CA LYS A 236 -24.15 -7.10 -21.01
C LYS A 236 -23.27 -7.73 -22.11
N ALA A 237 -22.58 -8.84 -21.83
CA ALA A 237 -21.77 -9.54 -22.81
C ALA A 237 -22.63 -10.17 -23.93
N ASP A 238 -23.74 -10.83 -23.57
CA ASP A 238 -24.69 -11.41 -24.53
C ASP A 238 -25.37 -10.32 -25.39
N ALA A 239 -25.70 -9.16 -24.80
CA ALA A 239 -26.20 -8.00 -25.53
C ALA A 239 -25.17 -7.44 -26.53
N LEU A 240 -23.91 -7.31 -26.14
CA LEU A 240 -22.82 -6.87 -27.04
C LEU A 240 -22.57 -7.88 -28.16
N LEU A 241 -22.66 -9.19 -27.88
CA LEU A 241 -22.57 -10.23 -28.91
C LEU A 241 -23.77 -10.24 -29.87
N ALA A 242 -24.96 -9.85 -29.41
CA ALA A 242 -26.15 -9.71 -30.25
C ALA A 242 -26.05 -8.47 -31.16
N ASP A 243 -25.63 -7.32 -30.62
CA ASP A 243 -25.36 -6.08 -31.37
C ASP A 243 -24.26 -6.29 -32.42
N ALA A 244 -23.13 -6.91 -32.05
CA ALA A 244 -22.06 -7.26 -32.98
C ALA A 244 -22.56 -8.14 -34.14
N LYS A 245 -23.37 -9.17 -33.85
CA LYS A 245 -23.98 -10.01 -34.88
C LYS A 245 -24.96 -9.25 -35.76
N SER A 246 -25.79 -8.34 -35.21
CA SER A 246 -26.70 -7.52 -36.04
C SER A 246 -25.91 -6.67 -37.04
N ARG A 247 -24.82 -6.04 -36.58
CA ARG A 247 -23.92 -5.24 -37.43
C ARG A 247 -23.18 -6.07 -38.46
N GLU A 248 -22.73 -7.28 -38.11
CA GLU A 248 -22.13 -8.23 -39.06
C GLU A 248 -23.14 -8.60 -40.16
N ASP A 249 -24.38 -8.91 -39.77
CA ASP A 249 -25.44 -9.32 -40.67
C ASP A 249 -25.96 -8.15 -41.54
N GLU A 250 -25.93 -6.91 -41.04
CA GLU A 250 -26.18 -5.66 -41.80
C GLU A 250 -25.04 -5.34 -42.77
N THR A 251 -23.78 -5.50 -42.33
CA THR A 251 -22.59 -5.36 -43.17
C THR A 251 -22.61 -6.38 -44.31
N ARG A 252 -22.98 -7.63 -44.01
CA ARG A 252 -23.14 -8.71 -44.99
C ARG A 252 -24.27 -8.43 -45.98
N LYS A 253 -25.44 -7.97 -45.51
CA LYS A 253 -26.56 -7.58 -46.41
C LYS A 253 -26.18 -6.41 -47.32
N THR A 254 -25.41 -5.45 -46.82
CA THR A 254 -24.95 -4.30 -47.62
C THR A 254 -23.83 -4.70 -48.60
N SER A 255 -22.93 -5.62 -48.26
CA SER A 255 -21.97 -6.18 -49.24
C SER A 255 -22.67 -7.05 -50.30
N GLU A 256 -23.60 -7.93 -49.90
CA GLU A 256 -24.41 -8.72 -50.84
C GLU A 256 -25.22 -7.82 -51.81
N ALA A 257 -25.76 -6.71 -51.31
CA ALA A 257 -26.46 -5.71 -52.15
C ALA A 257 -25.51 -4.95 -53.10
N LEU A 258 -24.32 -4.57 -52.64
CA LEU A 258 -23.30 -3.91 -53.47
C LEU A 258 -22.73 -4.86 -54.53
N GLU A 259 -22.52 -6.13 -54.21
CA GLU A 259 -22.13 -7.16 -55.19
C GLU A 259 -23.21 -7.36 -56.25
N LEU A 260 -24.50 -7.38 -55.85
CA LEU A 260 -25.62 -7.45 -56.79
C LEU A 260 -25.71 -6.19 -57.66
N GLU A 261 -25.50 -4.99 -57.10
CA GLU A 261 -25.46 -3.74 -57.87
C GLU A 261 -24.27 -3.70 -58.86
N LEU A 262 -23.11 -4.23 -58.46
CA LEU A 262 -21.95 -4.39 -59.35
C LEU A 262 -22.22 -5.43 -60.44
N ALA A 263 -22.95 -6.50 -60.13
CA ALA A 263 -23.35 -7.53 -61.10
C ALA A 263 -24.39 -7.01 -62.11
N THR A 264 -25.40 -6.24 -61.68
CA THR A 264 -26.35 -5.60 -62.59
C THR A 264 -25.66 -4.56 -63.45
N LYS A 265 -24.84 -3.67 -62.87
CA LYS A 265 -24.01 -2.72 -63.63
C LYS A 265 -23.13 -3.41 -64.67
N LYS A 266 -22.43 -4.49 -64.32
CA LYS A 266 -21.64 -5.29 -65.29
C LYS A 266 -22.53 -5.86 -66.40
N SER A 267 -23.67 -6.46 -66.06
CA SER A 267 -24.62 -7.00 -67.04
C SER A 267 -25.18 -5.93 -67.98
N ASP A 268 -25.46 -4.73 -67.47
CA ASP A 268 -25.99 -3.62 -68.25
C ASP A 268 -24.91 -2.90 -69.07
N PHE A 269 -23.67 -2.83 -68.58
CA PHE A 269 -22.51 -2.43 -69.40
C PHE A 269 -22.26 -3.43 -70.53
N GLU A 270 -22.28 -4.74 -70.26
CA GLU A 270 -22.17 -5.78 -71.30
C GLU A 270 -23.30 -5.70 -72.34
N LYS A 271 -24.54 -5.39 -71.93
CA LYS A 271 -25.65 -5.15 -72.86
C LYS A 271 -25.40 -3.90 -73.70
N ALA A 272 -25.07 -2.78 -73.07
CA ALA A 272 -24.79 -1.53 -73.77
C ALA A 272 -23.57 -1.64 -74.71
N GLU A 273 -22.57 -2.45 -74.37
CA GLU A 273 -21.43 -2.76 -75.24
C GLU A 273 -21.88 -3.65 -76.42
N LYS A 274 -22.69 -4.68 -76.19
CA LYS A 274 -23.27 -5.52 -77.26
C LYS A 274 -24.19 -4.71 -78.18
N GLU A 275 -25.05 -3.84 -77.65
CA GLU A 275 -25.91 -2.93 -78.42
C GLU A 275 -25.09 -1.92 -79.23
N ARG A 276 -24.00 -1.36 -78.66
CA ARG A 276 -23.06 -0.50 -79.39
C ARG A 276 -22.31 -1.25 -80.48
N PHE A 277 -21.89 -2.49 -80.21
CA PHE A 277 -21.21 -3.35 -81.17
C PHE A 277 -22.16 -3.76 -82.30
N GLU A 278 -23.41 -4.13 -82.01
CA GLU A 278 -24.44 -4.44 -83.01
C GLU A 278 -24.85 -3.20 -83.81
N THR A 279 -24.95 -2.02 -83.17
CA THR A 279 -25.21 -0.75 -83.86
C THR A 279 -24.05 -0.39 -84.78
N SER A 280 -22.82 -0.38 -84.27
CA SER A 280 -21.61 -0.10 -85.06
C SER A 280 -21.40 -1.13 -86.15
N LYS A 281 -21.74 -2.41 -85.92
CA LYS A 281 -21.74 -3.44 -86.95
C LYS A 281 -22.83 -3.19 -87.99
N ALA A 282 -24.04 -2.82 -87.61
CA ALA A 282 -25.11 -2.49 -88.57
C ALA A 282 -24.78 -1.23 -89.39
N GLU A 283 -24.10 -0.25 -88.79
CA GLU A 283 -23.54 0.92 -89.48
C GLU A 283 -22.39 0.52 -90.41
N ASN A 284 -21.48 -0.36 -90.01
CA ASN A 284 -20.42 -0.88 -90.88
C ASN A 284 -20.97 -1.76 -92.01
N ASP A 285 -21.90 -2.67 -91.75
CA ASP A 285 -22.59 -3.49 -92.75
C ASP A 285 -23.41 -2.59 -93.72
N ARG A 286 -23.96 -1.47 -93.23
CA ARG A 286 -24.60 -0.45 -94.07
C ARG A 286 -23.58 0.32 -94.89
N LEU A 287 -22.48 0.82 -94.31
CA LEU A 287 -21.41 1.50 -95.04
C LEU A 287 -20.77 0.58 -96.08
N PHE A 288 -20.62 -0.71 -95.78
CA PHE A 288 -20.15 -1.73 -96.72
C PHE A 288 -21.15 -1.94 -97.86
N LYS A 289 -22.46 -1.99 -97.58
CA LYS A 289 -23.50 -2.03 -98.62
C LYS A 289 -23.53 -0.75 -99.45
N GLU A 290 -23.51 0.44 -98.85
CA GLU A 290 -23.48 1.69 -99.61
C GLU A 290 -22.13 1.90 -100.34
N ALA A 291 -21.05 1.27 -99.90
CA ALA A 291 -19.77 1.22 -100.61
C ALA A 291 -19.81 0.21 -101.76
N GLN A 292 -20.43 -0.96 -101.56
CA GLN A 292 -20.69 -1.95 -102.60
C GLN A 292 -21.65 -1.39 -103.66
N GLU A 293 -22.74 -0.72 -103.30
CA GLU A 293 -23.64 -0.04 -104.24
C GLU A 293 -22.92 1.09 -104.99
N ARG A 294 -22.04 1.86 -104.33
CA ARG A 294 -21.17 2.83 -105.02
C ARG A 294 -20.15 2.15 -105.93
N ALA A 295 -19.61 0.99 -105.57
CA ALA A 295 -18.64 0.23 -106.37
C ALA A 295 -19.30 -0.47 -107.56
N GLU A 296 -20.45 -1.12 -107.37
CA GLU A 296 -21.28 -1.71 -108.43
C GLU A 296 -21.80 -0.62 -109.37
N LYS A 297 -22.18 0.56 -108.85
CA LYS A 297 -22.50 1.71 -109.70
C LYS A 297 -21.28 2.23 -110.44
N ALA A 298 -20.13 2.38 -109.80
CA ALA A 298 -18.89 2.80 -110.47
C ALA A 298 -18.43 1.78 -111.52
N GLU A 299 -18.61 0.48 -111.26
CA GLU A 299 -18.41 -0.59 -112.23
C GLU A 299 -19.43 -0.53 -113.37
N ALA A 300 -20.70 -0.22 -113.10
CA ALA A 300 -21.72 -0.09 -114.14
C ALA A 300 -21.50 1.16 -115.00
N ASP A 301 -21.15 2.28 -114.39
CA ASP A 301 -20.75 3.52 -115.08
C ASP A 301 -19.45 3.30 -115.86
N ALA A 302 -18.47 2.54 -115.33
CA ALA A 302 -17.25 2.16 -116.03
C ALA A 302 -17.50 1.16 -117.18
N LYS A 303 -18.35 0.14 -116.98
CA LYS A 303 -18.77 -0.82 -118.02
C LYS A 303 -19.50 -0.08 -119.14
N ALA A 304 -20.44 0.80 -118.81
CA ALA A 304 -21.12 1.65 -119.78
C ALA A 304 -20.17 2.70 -120.41
N ALA A 305 -19.08 3.09 -119.75
CA ALA A 305 -18.05 3.93 -120.36
C ALA A 305 -17.18 3.12 -121.34
N THR A 306 -16.79 1.89 -121.00
CA THR A 306 -16.07 0.99 -121.92
C THR A 306 -16.95 0.55 -123.09
N GLU A 307 -18.23 0.24 -122.89
CA GLU A 307 -19.17 -0.09 -123.97
C GLU A 307 -19.38 1.11 -124.92
N ARG A 308 -19.49 2.34 -124.39
CA ARG A 308 -19.53 3.55 -125.22
C ARG A 308 -18.21 3.78 -125.97
N ALA A 309 -17.07 3.52 -125.33
CA ALA A 309 -15.76 3.64 -125.96
C ALA A 309 -15.53 2.57 -127.04
N GLU A 310 -16.01 1.35 -126.83
CA GLU A 310 -15.98 0.26 -127.80
C GLU A 310 -16.95 0.50 -128.97
N SER A 311 -18.18 1.02 -128.72
CA SER A 311 -19.05 1.51 -129.80
C SER A 311 -18.32 2.59 -130.59
N THR A 312 -17.89 3.68 -129.94
CA THR A 312 -17.21 4.81 -130.61
C THR A 312 -15.98 4.36 -131.41
N ARG A 313 -15.22 3.37 -130.88
CA ARG A 313 -14.10 2.75 -131.59
C ARG A 313 -14.55 1.92 -132.80
N ASN A 314 -15.59 1.09 -132.66
CA ASN A 314 -16.10 0.27 -133.75
C ASN A 314 -16.74 1.13 -134.84
N ASP A 315 -17.54 2.13 -134.46
CA ASP A 315 -18.09 3.17 -135.34
C ASP A 315 -16.98 3.91 -136.11
N ALA A 316 -15.88 4.27 -135.43
CA ALA A 316 -14.72 4.90 -136.07
C ALA A 316 -13.91 3.94 -136.97
N VAL A 317 -13.82 2.65 -136.63
CA VAL A 317 -13.18 1.62 -137.48
C VAL A 317 -14.02 1.33 -138.72
N GLU A 318 -15.34 1.23 -138.61
CA GLU A 318 -16.24 1.03 -139.75
C GLU A 318 -16.27 2.27 -140.67
N GLN A 319 -16.19 3.48 -140.11
CA GLN A 319 -15.95 4.71 -140.87
C GLN A 319 -14.58 4.72 -141.56
N ALA A 320 -13.52 4.24 -140.90
CA ALA A 320 -12.20 4.13 -141.52
C ALA A 320 -12.18 3.10 -142.67
N ASP A 321 -12.79 1.92 -142.48
CA ASP A 321 -12.87 0.88 -143.51
C ASP A 321 -13.75 1.30 -144.70
N THR A 322 -14.86 2.02 -144.47
CA THR A 322 -15.64 2.61 -145.57
C THR A 322 -14.86 3.68 -146.32
N ILE A 323 -14.13 4.59 -145.63
CA ILE A 323 -13.25 5.56 -146.28
C ILE A 323 -12.14 4.87 -147.10
N ILE A 324 -11.53 3.80 -146.58
CA ILE A 324 -10.50 3.02 -147.28
C ILE A 324 -11.08 2.28 -148.50
N ALA A 325 -12.29 1.72 -148.39
CA ALA A 325 -12.97 1.05 -149.50
C ALA A 325 -13.34 2.04 -150.61
N ASP A 326 -13.91 3.19 -150.25
CA ASP A 326 -14.35 4.22 -151.19
C ASP A 326 -13.14 4.95 -151.83
N GLY A 327 -12.03 5.09 -151.08
CA GLY A 327 -10.73 5.53 -151.60
C GLY A 327 -10.12 4.56 -152.61
N LYS A 328 -10.08 3.25 -152.30
CA LYS A 328 -9.64 2.20 -153.24
C LYS A 328 -10.49 2.18 -154.51
N LYS A 329 -11.81 2.35 -154.38
CA LYS A 329 -12.76 2.38 -155.50
C LYS A 329 -12.52 3.59 -156.41
N ARG A 330 -12.40 4.80 -155.85
CA ARG A 330 -12.04 6.02 -156.63
C ARG A 330 -10.69 5.88 -157.34
N ALA A 331 -9.68 5.33 -156.66
CA ALA A 331 -8.36 5.10 -157.26
C ALA A 331 -8.40 4.10 -158.44
N GLN A 332 -9.21 3.03 -158.34
CA GLN A 332 -9.41 2.08 -159.44
C GLN A 332 -10.13 2.72 -160.64
N THR A 333 -11.15 3.55 -160.41
CA THR A 333 -11.80 4.33 -161.48
C THR A 333 -10.80 5.23 -162.20
N LEU A 334 -10.05 6.06 -161.45
CA LEU A 334 -9.03 6.95 -162.02
C LEU A 334 -7.97 6.22 -162.85
N ILE A 335 -7.51 5.04 -162.41
CA ILE A 335 -6.55 4.22 -163.17
C ILE A 335 -7.18 3.65 -164.45
N SER A 336 -8.47 3.33 -164.45
CA SER A 336 -9.18 2.87 -165.64
C SER A 336 -9.42 3.98 -166.67
N GLU A 337 -9.79 5.18 -166.22
CA GLU A 337 -9.99 6.36 -167.08
C GLU A 337 -8.67 6.85 -167.70
N ALA A 338 -7.58 6.85 -166.92
CA ALA A 338 -6.24 7.17 -167.40
C ALA A 338 -5.70 6.17 -168.43
N ARG A 339 -6.12 4.89 -168.36
CA ARG A 339 -5.77 3.89 -169.39
C ARG A 339 -6.60 4.05 -170.66
N ALA A 340 -7.92 4.21 -170.52
CA ALA A 340 -8.80 4.41 -171.67
C ALA A 340 -8.43 5.66 -172.50
N THR A 341 -8.06 6.75 -171.84
CA THR A 341 -7.56 7.97 -172.53
C THR A 341 -6.19 7.77 -173.18
N ALA A 342 -5.27 7.04 -172.55
CA ALA A 342 -3.97 6.71 -173.14
C ALA A 342 -4.11 5.82 -174.40
N GLU A 343 -4.96 4.79 -174.35
CA GLU A 343 -5.20 3.88 -175.47
C GLU A 343 -5.89 4.60 -176.64
N ALA A 344 -6.90 5.43 -176.38
CA ALA A 344 -7.54 6.26 -177.41
C ALA A 344 -6.55 7.19 -178.14
N THR A 345 -5.65 7.84 -177.39
CA THR A 345 -4.63 8.75 -177.97
C THR A 345 -3.63 8.01 -178.87
N ILE A 346 -3.30 6.75 -178.54
CA ILE A 346 -2.40 5.91 -179.33
C ILE A 346 -3.09 5.37 -180.59
N GLU A 347 -4.39 5.05 -180.53
CA GLU A 347 -5.13 4.56 -181.70
C GLU A 347 -5.45 5.70 -182.69
N GLU A 348 -5.81 6.89 -182.20
CA GLU A 348 -6.03 8.09 -183.03
C GLU A 348 -4.78 8.50 -183.81
N SER A 349 -3.63 8.60 -183.13
CA SER A 349 -2.35 8.97 -183.77
C SER A 349 -1.85 7.91 -184.78
N GLN A 350 -2.14 6.63 -184.57
CA GLN A 350 -1.88 5.59 -185.58
C GLN A 350 -2.84 5.67 -186.78
N ALA A 351 -4.11 6.02 -186.56
CA ALA A 351 -5.09 6.20 -187.64
C ALA A 351 -4.75 7.42 -188.52
N GLU A 352 -4.33 8.53 -187.92
CA GLU A 352 -3.90 9.73 -188.63
C GLU A 352 -2.62 9.50 -189.46
N SER A 353 -1.61 8.85 -188.88
CA SER A 353 -0.37 8.49 -189.59
C SER A 353 -0.65 7.63 -190.84
N ARG A 354 -1.54 6.63 -190.74
CA ARG A 354 -1.94 5.78 -191.88
C ARG A 354 -2.64 6.58 -192.98
N ARG A 355 -3.51 7.54 -192.63
CA ARG A 355 -4.18 8.43 -193.60
C ARG A 355 -3.18 9.30 -194.36
N ASN A 356 -2.20 9.87 -193.66
CA ASN A 356 -1.19 10.74 -194.27
C ASN A 356 -0.28 9.99 -195.26
N VAL A 357 0.10 8.74 -194.97
CA VAL A 357 0.88 7.90 -195.90
C VAL A 357 0.08 7.55 -197.16
N GLN A 358 -1.19 7.14 -197.02
CA GLN A 358 -2.06 6.83 -198.17
C GLN A 358 -2.35 8.06 -199.03
N SER A 359 -2.57 9.22 -198.40
CA SER A 359 -2.74 10.50 -199.09
C SER A 359 -1.53 10.84 -199.97
N ALA A 360 -0.32 10.80 -199.42
CA ALA A 360 0.91 11.07 -200.16
C ALA A 360 1.13 10.11 -201.33
N GLN A 361 0.87 8.80 -201.15
CA GLN A 361 1.02 7.81 -202.21
C GLN A 361 0.01 8.03 -203.36
N SER A 362 -1.23 8.44 -203.06
CA SER A 362 -2.25 8.74 -204.09
C SER A 362 -1.84 9.89 -205.02
N GLN A 363 -1.11 10.90 -204.49
CA GLN A 363 -0.65 12.04 -205.27
C GLN A 363 0.50 11.67 -206.23
N VAL A 364 1.39 10.75 -205.83
CA VAL A 364 2.47 10.22 -206.68
C VAL A 364 1.90 9.41 -207.86
N ASP A 365 0.88 8.58 -207.61
CA ASP A 365 0.23 7.78 -208.66
C ASP A 365 -0.55 8.64 -209.66
N LEU A 366 -1.20 9.73 -209.19
CA LEU A 366 -1.97 10.62 -210.06
C LEU A 366 -1.07 11.36 -211.07
N LEU A 367 0.06 11.92 -210.60
CA LEU A 367 1.05 12.57 -211.46
C LEU A 367 1.74 11.56 -212.40
N THR A 368 1.98 10.33 -211.94
CA THR A 368 2.54 9.26 -212.77
C THR A 368 1.58 8.82 -213.88
N LYS A 369 0.26 8.82 -213.62
CA LYS A 369 -0.76 8.59 -214.66
C LYS A 369 -0.81 9.74 -215.66
N GLN A 370 -0.79 11.00 -215.23
CA GLN A 370 -0.76 12.15 -216.14
C GLN A 370 0.48 12.13 -217.06
N ARG A 371 1.64 11.64 -216.60
CA ARG A 371 2.84 11.49 -217.45
C ARG A 371 2.75 10.37 -218.50
N LYS A 372 1.84 9.40 -218.34
CA LYS A 372 1.58 8.33 -219.33
C LYS A 372 0.38 8.66 -220.23
N THR A 373 -0.59 9.43 -219.73
CA THR A 373 -1.77 9.83 -220.49
C THR A 373 -1.43 10.93 -221.50
N ILE A 374 -1.01 10.48 -222.68
CA ILE A 374 -1.21 11.17 -223.96
C ILE A 374 -0.38 12.49 -224.09
N ALA A 375 0.90 12.50 -224.50
CA ALA A 375 1.83 11.48 -225.00
C ALA A 375 1.44 10.71 -226.29
N ALA A 376 0.22 10.89 -226.80
CA ALA A 376 -0.34 10.12 -227.92
C ALA A 376 -1.31 10.94 -228.79
N GLN A 377 -1.46 12.25 -228.51
CA GLN A 377 -2.20 13.22 -229.32
C GLN A 377 -1.34 14.48 -229.59
N LEU A 378 -0.02 14.29 -229.72
CA LEU A 378 0.87 15.24 -230.39
C LEU A 378 0.87 15.07 -231.91
N ASP A 379 0.34 13.96 -232.42
CA ASP A 379 0.46 13.55 -233.83
C ASP A 379 -0.75 13.97 -234.69
N GLN A 380 -1.96 13.97 -234.12
CA GLN A 380 -3.18 14.28 -234.86
C GLN A 380 -3.45 15.79 -234.98
N LEU A 381 -2.61 16.43 -235.79
CA LEU A 381 -2.76 17.77 -236.38
C LEU A 381 -2.63 18.93 -235.36
N ARG A 382 -1.64 19.82 -235.42
CA ARG A 382 -1.02 20.50 -236.59
C ARG A 382 -2.02 21.26 -237.48
N SER A 383 -3.29 21.30 -237.09
CA SER A 383 -4.40 22.08 -237.67
C SER A 383 -5.52 22.07 -236.61
N MET A 384 -5.99 23.18 -236.02
CA MET A 384 -6.00 24.56 -236.48
C MET A 384 -5.67 25.60 -235.38
N PHE A 385 -4.93 26.64 -235.78
CA PHE A 385 -5.02 28.06 -235.35
C PHE A 385 -5.48 28.47 -233.92
N ALA A 386 -4.51 29.04 -233.18
CA ALA A 386 -4.52 30.42 -232.64
C ALA A 386 -5.30 30.86 -231.35
N ASN A 387 -4.49 31.38 -230.39
CA ASN A 387 -4.74 32.60 -229.58
C ASN A 387 -5.62 32.47 -228.27
N PRO A 388 -5.98 33.54 -227.48
CA PRO A 388 -5.49 33.66 -226.07
C PRO A 388 -6.52 34.05 -224.95
N GLY A 389 -6.12 34.06 -223.65
CA GLY A 389 -6.63 35.03 -222.62
C GLY A 389 -7.22 34.58 -221.24
N LEU A 390 -6.61 35.05 -220.13
CA LEU A 390 -7.11 35.78 -218.91
C LEU A 390 -8.49 35.53 -218.16
N LEU A 391 -8.48 34.91 -216.93
CA LEU A 391 -9.36 35.06 -215.68
C LEU A 391 -10.91 34.72 -215.75
N PRO A 392 -11.84 34.87 -214.71
CA PRO A 392 -11.85 35.31 -213.26
C PRO A 392 -12.85 34.60 -212.22
N THR A 393 -13.09 35.19 -211.00
CA THR A 393 -14.30 35.23 -210.05
C THR A 393 -14.80 34.13 -209.02
N THR A 394 -14.89 34.50 -207.70
CA THR A 394 -15.87 34.32 -206.52
C THR A 394 -16.67 33.01 -206.19
N ASP A 395 -17.00 32.54 -204.93
CA ASP A 395 -17.77 33.16 -203.77
C ASP A 395 -17.90 32.28 -202.42
N GLU A 396 -18.41 32.85 -201.28
CA GLU A 396 -18.87 32.31 -199.92
C GLU A 396 -17.90 31.91 -198.72
N SER A 397 -18.41 31.30 -197.60
CA SER A 397 -17.90 31.33 -196.16
C SER A 397 -17.95 29.98 -195.32
N LYS A 398 -18.19 29.78 -193.98
CA LYS A 398 -19.00 30.43 -192.88
C LYS A 398 -18.54 30.22 -191.37
N GLU A 399 -19.37 29.70 -190.41
CA GLU A 399 -19.35 29.87 -188.89
C GLU A 399 -19.56 28.51 -188.08
N PRO A 400 -19.68 28.30 -186.70
CA PRO A 400 -19.88 29.17 -185.48
C PRO A 400 -19.12 28.78 -184.11
N SER A 401 -19.78 28.34 -182.99
CA SER A 401 -19.37 28.43 -181.52
C SER A 401 -19.86 27.26 -180.59
N PRO A 402 -19.70 27.19 -179.21
CA PRO A 402 -19.10 28.05 -178.11
C PRO A 402 -18.12 27.25 -177.13
N GLU A 403 -17.87 27.39 -175.79
CA GLU A 403 -18.38 28.16 -174.60
C GLU A 403 -17.33 28.34 -173.41
N ARG A 404 -17.70 28.30 -172.09
CA ARG A 404 -16.96 28.69 -170.82
C ARG A 404 -17.27 27.73 -169.60
N VAL A 405 -17.00 27.87 -168.27
CA VAL A 405 -16.70 28.96 -167.25
C VAL A 405 -16.13 28.41 -165.88
N ALA A 406 -15.62 29.29 -164.96
CA ALA A 406 -15.46 29.18 -163.45
C ALA A 406 -14.44 28.16 -162.83
N ALA A 407 -13.56 28.42 -161.83
CA ALA A 407 -13.60 29.04 -160.46
C ALA A 407 -14.04 28.07 -159.31
N GLY A 408 -13.55 28.11 -158.05
CA GLY A 408 -12.43 28.84 -157.42
C GLY A 408 -12.45 28.82 -155.85
N ALA A 409 -11.27 28.92 -155.21
CA ALA A 409 -10.96 29.41 -153.84
C ALA A 409 -11.46 28.73 -152.52
N VAL A 410 -10.58 28.90 -151.52
CA VAL A 410 -10.68 28.84 -150.03
C VAL A 410 -11.41 30.10 -149.45
N PRO A 411 -11.44 30.46 -148.13
CA PRO A 411 -11.21 29.78 -146.82
C PRO A 411 -12.25 30.15 -145.68
N THR A 412 -11.96 29.77 -144.41
CA THR A 412 -12.09 30.54 -143.11
C THR A 412 -13.38 31.24 -142.59
N GLU A 413 -13.54 31.10 -141.25
CA GLU A 413 -13.88 32.12 -140.20
C GLU A 413 -15.27 32.79 -140.07
N LYS A 414 -15.81 32.69 -138.83
CA LYS A 414 -15.97 33.77 -137.81
C LYS A 414 -16.24 33.08 -136.45
N ILE A 415 -15.51 33.31 -135.35
CA ILE A 415 -15.18 34.53 -134.57
C ILE A 415 -16.39 35.08 -133.80
N ALA A 416 -16.48 34.72 -132.52
CA ALA A 416 -16.73 35.57 -131.33
C ALA A 416 -16.90 34.68 -130.07
N ASP A 417 -16.42 34.99 -128.85
CA ASP A 417 -15.33 35.88 -128.40
C ASP A 417 -14.81 35.40 -127.00
N GLU A 418 -13.59 35.84 -126.67
CA GLU A 418 -12.81 35.97 -125.40
C GLU A 418 -13.17 35.26 -124.05
N ASP A 419 -12.08 34.96 -123.30
CA ASP A 419 -11.92 34.70 -121.85
C ASP A 419 -12.61 33.48 -121.18
N GLU A 420 -11.97 32.67 -120.31
CA GLU A 420 -10.76 32.89 -119.48
C GLU A 420 -9.70 31.75 -119.51
N LEU A 421 -8.43 32.15 -119.64
CA LEU A 421 -7.22 31.69 -118.93
C LEU A 421 -6.91 30.17 -118.72
N ASN A 422 -6.09 29.65 -119.64
CA ASN A 422 -4.79 28.99 -119.41
C ASN A 422 -4.62 28.07 -118.16
N ALA A 423 -4.61 26.74 -118.31
CA ALA A 423 -3.56 25.90 -118.91
C ALA A 423 -2.32 25.59 -118.02
N LEU A 424 -2.43 24.46 -117.32
CA LEU A 424 -1.48 23.33 -117.28
C LEU A 424 0.05 23.58 -117.18
N ARG A 425 0.62 23.11 -116.06
CA ARG A 425 2.02 22.67 -115.92
C ARG A 425 2.03 21.54 -114.86
N ALA A 426 2.11 20.26 -115.25
CA ALA A 426 3.35 19.50 -115.46
C ALA A 426 4.30 19.53 -114.25
N GLU A 427 4.82 18.45 -113.66
CA GLU A 427 4.68 16.98 -113.82
C GLU A 427 5.72 16.32 -112.85
N ALA A 428 5.59 15.01 -112.58
CA ALA A 428 6.62 14.06 -112.06
C ALA A 428 6.81 13.82 -110.53
N GLY A 429 6.94 12.52 -110.16
CA GLY A 429 7.38 12.00 -108.84
C GLY A 429 6.24 11.82 -107.80
N ILE A 430 5.77 10.65 -107.34
CA ILE A 430 6.21 9.22 -107.23
C ILE A 430 6.87 8.83 -105.88
N ASP A 431 6.31 7.75 -105.28
CA ASP A 431 6.78 6.81 -104.23
C ASP A 431 6.81 7.12 -102.70
N ALA A 432 6.00 6.30 -101.99
CA ALA A 432 6.36 5.34 -100.91
C ALA A 432 6.66 5.75 -99.44
N GLU A 433 5.75 5.28 -98.56
CA GLU A 433 5.94 4.41 -97.36
C GLU A 433 6.71 4.81 -96.08
N ALA A 434 6.25 4.16 -94.98
CA ALA A 434 6.95 3.81 -93.71
C ALA A 434 7.36 4.88 -92.66
N ASP A 435 6.51 4.98 -91.62
CA ASP A 435 6.77 4.72 -90.19
C ASP A 435 7.67 5.58 -89.24
N SER A 436 7.28 5.49 -87.96
CA SER A 436 8.02 5.72 -86.69
C SER A 436 8.29 7.14 -86.15
N ASP A 437 7.95 7.31 -84.86
CA ASP A 437 8.54 8.13 -83.77
C ASP A 437 8.88 9.64 -84.00
N GLY A 438 8.90 10.51 -82.99
CA GLY A 438 8.62 10.37 -81.55
C GLY A 438 9.33 11.47 -80.73
N ASP A 439 9.01 11.56 -79.44
CA ASP A 439 9.68 12.35 -78.38
C ASP A 439 9.50 13.89 -78.34
N GLN A 440 9.43 14.42 -77.11
CA GLN A 440 9.84 15.77 -76.66
C GLN A 440 9.90 15.81 -75.12
N ASP A 441 11.13 15.83 -74.60
CA ASP A 441 11.64 16.60 -73.45
C ASP A 441 11.05 16.38 -72.03
N THR A 442 11.90 15.98 -71.08
CA THR A 442 12.30 16.88 -69.96
C THR A 442 13.54 16.44 -69.17
N ASP A 443 14.51 17.35 -69.07
CA ASP A 443 15.66 17.41 -68.14
C ASP A 443 15.22 17.67 -66.67
N GLU A 444 16.02 17.59 -65.59
CA GLU A 444 17.36 17.05 -65.28
C GLU A 444 17.50 16.95 -63.74
N MET A 445 18.42 16.10 -63.22
CA MET A 445 19.29 16.33 -62.02
C MET A 445 18.70 16.64 -60.60
N SER A 446 19.40 16.46 -59.45
CA SER A 446 20.55 15.61 -59.05
C SER A 446 20.75 15.61 -57.50
N VAL A 447 21.50 14.62 -56.98
CA VAL A 447 22.25 14.40 -55.69
C VAL A 447 22.33 15.48 -54.56
N SER A 448 22.65 15.22 -53.27
CA SER A 448 22.80 14.02 -52.41
C SER A 448 23.08 14.38 -50.92
N GLU A 449 22.74 13.46 -49.99
CA GLU A 449 23.39 13.06 -48.72
C GLU A 449 24.19 14.00 -47.74
N THR A 450 24.08 13.62 -46.44
CA THR A 450 25.07 13.71 -45.33
C THR A 450 25.39 15.03 -44.57
N ALA A 451 24.63 15.24 -43.49
CA ALA A 451 25.07 15.19 -42.06
C ALA A 451 26.17 16.11 -41.43
N SER A 452 25.83 16.54 -40.19
CA SER A 452 26.67 16.70 -38.97
C SER A 452 27.09 18.11 -38.47
N GLY A 453 26.99 18.26 -37.13
CA GLY A 453 27.50 19.37 -36.27
C GLY A 453 26.68 20.68 -36.27
N ASP A 454 26.71 21.53 -35.24
CA ASP A 454 26.96 21.41 -33.78
C ASP A 454 26.61 22.79 -33.14
N ALA A 455 26.64 22.90 -31.80
CA ALA A 455 26.82 24.13 -31.00
C ALA A 455 25.65 25.14 -30.77
N ALA A 456 25.23 25.16 -29.50
CA ALA A 456 25.29 26.34 -28.60
C ALA A 456 24.16 27.42 -28.53
N ASP A 457 23.40 27.30 -27.42
CA ASP A 457 23.21 28.33 -26.35
C ASP A 457 22.07 29.40 -26.41
N ALA A 458 21.75 29.87 -25.19
CA ALA A 458 21.08 31.11 -24.75
C ALA A 458 19.54 31.27 -24.79
N GLU A 459 18.96 31.26 -23.58
CA GLU A 459 17.88 32.15 -23.06
C GLU A 459 16.44 32.06 -23.67
N ALA A 460 15.33 32.19 -22.93
CA ALA A 460 15.05 32.19 -21.47
C ALA A 460 13.51 32.16 -21.22
N VAL A 461 13.10 32.32 -19.95
CA VAL A 461 11.74 32.68 -19.44
C VAL A 461 10.77 31.53 -19.10
N VAL A 462 10.75 31.21 -17.79
CA VAL A 462 9.65 30.81 -16.84
C VAL A 462 8.20 30.63 -17.37
N VAL A 463 7.33 29.80 -16.75
CA VAL A 463 7.00 29.68 -15.30
C VAL A 463 6.54 28.26 -14.87
N ASP A 464 6.58 28.01 -13.55
CA ASP A 464 6.28 26.82 -12.70
C ASP A 464 5.02 25.95 -13.05
N ALA A 465 4.81 24.73 -12.49
CA ALA A 465 5.34 24.12 -11.25
C ALA A 465 5.33 22.56 -11.21
N GLU A 466 6.16 21.98 -10.32
CA GLU A 466 5.92 20.89 -9.33
C GLU A 466 5.03 19.65 -9.65
N THR A 467 5.38 18.39 -9.27
CA THR A 467 6.63 17.79 -8.74
C THR A 467 6.64 16.25 -8.86
N ASP A 468 7.83 15.68 -8.65
CA ASP A 468 8.23 14.26 -8.62
C ASP A 468 7.36 13.24 -7.85
N ASP A 469 7.47 12.00 -8.33
CA ASP A 469 7.26 10.73 -7.63
C ASP A 469 8.63 10.22 -7.11
N PRO A 470 8.73 9.59 -5.92
CA PRO A 470 9.60 8.40 -5.87
C PRO A 470 9.12 7.26 -4.95
N ALA A 471 9.49 6.04 -5.36
CA ALA A 471 9.39 4.82 -4.56
C ALA A 471 10.38 4.79 -3.37
N PRO A 472 10.29 3.74 -2.51
CA PRO A 472 11.53 3.01 -2.24
C PRO A 472 11.42 1.47 -2.16
N GLU A 473 12.58 0.85 -2.37
CA GLU A 473 13.03 -0.49 -1.94
C GLU A 473 13.06 -0.64 -0.39
N ALA A 474 13.26 -1.80 0.26
CA ALA A 474 13.10 -3.24 -0.04
C ALA A 474 13.38 -4.04 1.27
N ALA A 475 13.41 -5.38 1.19
CA ALA A 475 13.73 -6.37 2.25
C ALA A 475 12.70 -6.50 3.40
N ASP A 476 12.22 -7.67 3.85
CA ASP A 476 12.72 -9.07 3.95
C ASP A 476 13.30 -9.42 5.33
N ASP A 477 12.49 -10.12 6.14
CA ASP A 477 12.85 -11.33 6.91
C ASP A 477 11.55 -12.04 7.38
N ALA A 478 11.63 -13.34 7.73
CA ALA A 478 10.48 -14.17 8.09
C ALA A 478 10.56 -14.74 9.52
N ALA A 479 9.42 -14.82 10.20
CA ALA A 479 9.29 -15.49 11.49
C ALA A 479 8.08 -16.42 11.50
N ASP A 480 8.32 -17.71 11.74
CA ASP A 480 7.28 -18.75 11.87
C ASP A 480 7.49 -19.53 13.19
N GLN A 481 6.44 -20.18 13.67
CA GLN A 481 6.34 -20.79 15.01
C GLN A 481 6.18 -22.31 14.93
N GLY A 482 6.52 -23.05 16.00
CA GLY A 482 6.14 -24.46 16.07
C GLY A 482 6.58 -25.22 17.33
N SER A 483 5.63 -25.93 17.93
CA SER A 483 5.75 -26.96 18.98
C SER A 483 6.28 -26.52 20.37
N GLU A 484 5.71 -26.89 21.53
CA GLU A 484 5.05 -28.14 22.01
C GLU A 484 6.05 -29.30 22.24
N ASP A 485 6.03 -30.08 23.33
CA ASP A 485 5.32 -30.01 24.63
C ASP A 485 6.08 -30.92 25.65
N GLU A 486 5.43 -31.25 26.77
CA GLU A 486 5.74 -32.26 27.80
C GLU A 486 6.71 -31.88 28.93
N ALA A 487 6.47 -32.53 30.08
CA ALA A 487 7.04 -32.22 31.39
C ALA A 487 7.46 -33.48 32.15
N ALA A 488 8.37 -33.31 33.11
CA ALA A 488 8.66 -34.33 34.12
C ALA A 488 9.10 -33.68 35.44
N GLU A 489 8.42 -34.04 36.53
CA GLU A 489 8.96 -34.00 37.90
C GLU A 489 9.95 -35.20 38.03
N ASP A 490 10.99 -35.22 38.87
CA ASP A 490 10.88 -35.33 40.33
C ASP A 490 12.27 -35.27 41.04
N ASP A 491 12.23 -35.08 42.37
CA ASP A 491 13.17 -35.32 43.49
C ASP A 491 14.73 -35.39 43.40
N ALA A 492 15.36 -34.69 44.36
CA ALA A 492 16.54 -35.04 45.22
C ALA A 492 17.93 -35.39 44.60
N ASP A 493 19.11 -35.25 45.25
CA ASP A 493 19.49 -34.85 46.62
C ASP A 493 20.97 -34.34 46.70
N GLU A 494 21.37 -33.85 47.89
CA GLU A 494 22.71 -33.76 48.51
C GLU A 494 24.04 -33.57 47.68
N SER A 495 24.57 -32.33 47.79
CA SER A 495 25.80 -32.02 48.58
C SER A 495 27.17 -31.71 47.93
N ALA A 496 27.92 -30.89 48.69
CA ALA A 496 29.39 -30.82 48.90
C ALA A 496 30.34 -29.99 47.98
N ASP A 497 30.99 -29.01 48.64
CA ASP A 497 32.35 -28.44 48.43
C ASP A 497 32.63 -27.63 47.12
N SER A 498 33.17 -26.40 47.14
CA SER A 498 34.41 -26.04 47.85
C SER A 498 34.72 -24.51 47.94
N ALA A 499 35.85 -24.19 48.59
CA ALA A 499 36.54 -22.90 48.82
C ALA A 499 36.14 -21.64 48.00
N LYS A 500 35.91 -20.42 48.55
CA LYS A 500 36.65 -19.57 49.53
C LYS A 500 37.64 -18.55 48.90
N ASP A 501 37.12 -17.39 48.51
CA ASP A 501 37.74 -16.03 48.62
C ASP A 501 36.61 -14.97 48.44
N GLY A 502 36.74 -13.65 48.64
CA GLY A 502 37.88 -12.84 49.08
C GLY A 502 37.63 -11.32 48.93
N SER A 503 37.32 -10.63 50.03
CA SER A 503 37.45 -9.16 50.23
C SER A 503 36.53 -8.13 49.51
N THR A 504 35.98 -7.21 50.33
CA THR A 504 35.69 -5.76 50.08
C THR A 504 34.75 -5.30 48.94
N GLY A 505 33.61 -4.67 49.33
CA GLY A 505 32.82 -3.76 48.49
C GLY A 505 31.76 -2.97 49.29
N LYS A 506 31.70 -1.63 49.16
CA LYS A 506 30.76 -0.75 49.90
C LYS A 506 29.29 -0.96 49.48
N PRO A 507 28.31 -0.77 50.39
CA PRO A 507 26.89 -0.70 50.01
C PRO A 507 26.54 0.65 49.37
N GLY A 508 25.66 0.64 48.38
CA GLY A 508 25.09 1.83 47.76
C GLY A 508 23.58 1.69 47.58
N ALA A 509 22.80 2.37 48.41
CA ALA A 509 21.40 2.65 48.12
C ALA A 509 21.29 3.90 47.23
N PRO A 510 20.18 4.05 46.50
CA PRO A 510 19.34 5.20 46.79
C PRO A 510 17.87 4.86 47.01
N THR A 511 17.20 5.68 47.80
CA THR A 511 15.79 5.53 48.17
C THR A 511 14.83 6.20 47.18
N LEU A 512 13.68 5.55 46.98
CA LEU A 512 12.34 6.15 46.87
C LEU A 512 12.28 7.67 46.71
N HIS A 513 11.85 8.15 45.54
CA HIS A 513 11.28 9.49 45.38
C HIS A 513 9.76 9.42 45.45
N GLY A 514 9.15 10.36 46.17
CA GLY A 514 7.69 10.46 46.29
C GLY A 514 7.08 11.45 45.29
N ARG A 515 5.87 11.10 44.81
CA ARG A 515 4.65 11.94 44.70
C ARG A 515 4.82 13.47 44.51
N PRO A 516 4.02 14.07 43.59
CA PRO A 516 2.65 14.42 44.00
C PRO A 516 1.54 14.02 43.00
N GLN A 517 0.34 14.56 43.23
CA GLN A 517 -0.97 14.05 42.77
C GLN A 517 -1.46 14.62 41.44
N ALA A 518 -2.49 13.96 40.91
CA ALA A 518 -3.27 14.37 39.75
C ALA A 518 -3.99 15.72 39.90
N ASN A 519 -4.28 16.37 38.75
CA ASN A 519 -5.66 16.71 38.35
C ASN A 519 -5.73 17.28 36.93
N ASN A 520 -6.43 16.58 36.03
CA ASN A 520 -7.61 17.14 35.34
C ASN A 520 -8.27 16.08 34.43
N ARG A 521 -9.59 15.92 34.56
CA ARG A 521 -10.47 15.31 33.54
C ARG A 521 -11.49 16.37 33.16
N LEU A 522 -11.59 16.67 31.86
CA LEU A 522 -12.77 17.35 31.31
C LEU A 522 -13.73 16.29 30.78
N ARG A 523 -14.91 16.19 31.37
CA ARG A 523 -16.22 16.05 30.71
C ARG A 523 -17.32 16.00 31.76
#